data_AF-A0A957A9K6-F1
#
_entry.id   AF-A0A957A9K6-F1
#
_cell.length_a   1.000
_cell.length_b   1.000
_cell.length_c   1.000
_cell.angle_alpha   90.00
_cell.angle_beta   90.00
_cell.angle_gamma   90.00
#
_symmetry.space_group_name_H-M   'P 1'
#
loop_
_entity.id
_entity.type
_entity.pdbx_description
1 polymer ?
#
loop_
_entity_poly.entity_id
_entity_poly.type
_entity_poly.pdbx_seq_one_letter_code
_entity_poly.pdbx_strand_id
1 'polypeptide(L)' 'MHVQPGEKIALIGPNGAGKSTLLLNLNGILRAQSGAVRVFGETLSDATVRSIRARVGLLFSNPDDQLFSPT' A
#
# COMPACT_ATOMS: atom_id res chain seq x y z
N MET A 1 13.46 -3.73 0.89
CA MET A 1 12.52 -4.83 1.25
C MET A 1 11.93 -5.35 -0.04
N HIS A 2 11.87 -6.66 -0.22
CA HIS A 2 11.30 -7.30 -1.40
C HIS A 2 10.34 -8.41 -0.94
N VAL A 3 9.26 -8.60 -1.68
CA VAL A 3 8.26 -9.66 -1.45
C VAL A 3 8.07 -10.37 -2.78
N GLN A 4 8.23 -11.69 -2.79
CA GLN A 4 8.09 -12.52 -3.96
C GLN A 4 6.61 -12.93 -4.17
N PRO A 5 6.22 -13.29 -5.41
CA PRO A 5 4.90 -13.82 -5.68
C PRO A 5 4.55 -15.01 -4.77
N GLY A 6 3.37 -14.96 -4.15
CA GLY A 6 2.87 -16.01 -3.25
C GLY A 6 3.36 -15.92 -1.79
N GLU A 7 4.32 -15.05 -1.49
CA GLU A 7 4.76 -14.85 -0.11
C GLU A 7 3.70 -14.16 0.74
N LYS A 8 3.62 -14.59 2.01
CA LYS A 8 2.82 -13.95 3.04
C LYS A 8 3.78 -13.50 4.13
N ILE A 9 3.80 -12.20 4.38
CA ILE A 9 4.74 -11.58 5.31
C ILE A 9 3.98 -10.82 6.40
N ALA A 10 4.56 -10.77 7.60
CA ALA A 10 4.08 -9.95 8.69
C ALA A 10 5.06 -8.79 8.93
N LEU A 11 4.53 -7.57 9.01
CA LEU A 11 5.32 -6.40 9.40
C LEU A 11 5.05 -6.08 10.87
N ILE A 12 6.03 -6.36 11.72
CA ILE A 12 5.90 -6.25 13.18
C ILE A 12 6.79 -5.11 13.69
N GLY A 13 6.31 -4.34 14.65
CA GLY A 13 7.06 -3.26 15.29
C GLY A 13 6.18 -2.41 16.20
N PRO A 14 6.77 -1.56 17.05
CA PRO A 14 6.02 -0.74 18.00
C PRO A 14 5.10 0.27 17.31
N ASN A 15 4.17 0.86 18.07
CA ASN A 15 3.35 1.97 17.59
C ASN A 15 4.26 3.14 17.17
N GLY A 16 3.92 3.80 16.06
CA GLY A 16 4.77 4.86 15.49
C GLY A 16 5.95 4.39 14.63
N ALA A 17 6.24 3.08 14.54
CA ALA A 17 7.34 2.57 13.70
C ALA A 17 7.15 2.73 12.17
N GLY A 18 6.06 3.37 11.72
CA GLY A 18 5.82 3.62 10.30
C GLY A 18 5.18 2.47 9.52
N LYS A 19 4.64 1.44 10.18
CA LYS A 19 4.02 0.27 9.53
C LYS A 19 2.90 0.65 8.56
N SER A 20 1.92 1.41 9.05
CA SER A 20 0.80 1.90 8.22
C SER A 20 1.31 2.83 7.12
N THR A 21 2.27 3.71 7.43
CA THR A 21 2.92 4.58 6.44
C THR A 21 3.54 3.78 5.30
N LEU A 22 4.22 2.66 5.59
CA LEU A 22 4.79 1.78 4.57
C LEU A 22 3.70 1.16 3.70
N LEU A 23 2.65 0.60 4.31
CA LEU A 23 1.53 0.00 3.56
C LEU A 23 0.83 1.02 2.65
N LEU A 24 0.64 2.24 3.13
CA LEU A 24 0.04 3.34 2.35
C LEU A 24 0.96 3.81 1.21
N ASN A 25 2.28 3.77 1.38
CA ASN A 25 3.24 4.03 0.29
C ASN A 25 3.19 2.93 -0.77
N LEU A 26 3.06 1.65 -0.37
CA LEU A 26 2.95 0.53 -1.31
C LEU A 26 1.67 0.60 -2.16
N ASN A 27 0.57 1.09 -1.60
CA ASN A 27 -0.67 1.33 -2.37
C ASN A 27 -0.65 2.64 -3.18
N GLY A 28 0.28 3.54 -2.87
CA GLY A 28 0.35 4.87 -3.48
C GLY A 28 -0.72 5.84 -2.99
N ILE A 29 -1.21 5.66 -1.76
CA ILE A 29 -1.97 6.69 -1.03
C ILE A 29 -1.00 7.76 -0.53
N LEU A 30 0.13 7.33 0.01
CA LEU A 30 1.28 8.19 0.29
C LEU A 30 2.32 8.06 -0.82
N ARG A 31 3.13 9.11 -1.02
CA ARG A 31 4.28 9.13 -1.93
C ARG A 31 5.56 9.12 -1.13
N ALA A 32 6.52 8.31 -1.57
CA ALA A 32 7.85 8.29 -0.98
C ALA A 32 8.54 9.63 -1.25
N GLN A 33 9.13 10.22 -0.22
CA GLN A 33 9.89 11.48 -0.35
C GLN A 33 11.24 11.25 -1.05
N SER A 34 11.77 10.04 -0.96
CA SER A 34 13.00 9.61 -1.60
C SER A 34 12.96 8.12 -1.94
N GLY A 35 13.80 7.70 -2.89
CA GLY A 35 13.82 6.33 -3.40
C GLY A 35 12.63 6.03 -4.32
N ALA A 36 12.33 4.75 -4.49
CA ALA A 36 11.26 4.30 -5.38
C ALA A 36 10.52 3.09 -4.80
N VAL A 37 9.21 3.03 -5.05
CA VAL A 37 8.35 1.88 -4.78
C VAL A 37 8.06 1.18 -6.10
N ARG A 38 8.25 -0.14 -6.15
CA ARG A 38 7.90 -0.96 -7.31
C ARG A 38 6.88 -2.01 -6.91
N VAL A 39 5.79 -2.11 -7.65
CA VAL A 39 4.68 -3.05 -7.41
C VAL A 39 4.36 -3.75 -8.72
N PHE A 40 4.32 -5.09 -8.71
CA PHE A 40 4.15 -5.91 -9.93
C PHE A 40 5.12 -5.53 -11.07
N GLY A 41 6.36 -5.18 -10.73
CA GLY A 41 7.39 -4.80 -11.71
C GLY A 41 7.35 -3.32 -12.16
N GLU A 42 6.25 -2.62 -11.95
CA GLU A 42 6.05 -1.21 -12.31
C GLU A 42 6.53 -0.28 -11.20
N THR A 43 7.22 0.80 -11.57
CA THR A 43 7.52 1.90 -10.63
C THR A 43 6.25 2.69 -10.37
N LEU A 44 5.93 2.90 -9.09
CA LEU A 44 4.79 3.71 -8.66
C LEU A 44 5.03 5.18 -9.01
N SER A 45 4.17 5.73 -9.88
CA SER A 45 4.15 7.13 -10.30
C SER A 45 2.71 7.54 -10.61
N ASP A 46 2.47 8.81 -10.94
CA ASP A 46 1.12 9.28 -11.25
C ASP A 46 0.54 8.64 -12.53
N ALA A 47 1.40 8.22 -13.46
CA ALA A 47 1.00 7.49 -14.66
C ALA A 47 0.58 6.04 -14.36
N THR A 48 1.19 5.39 -13.37
CA THR A 48 1.00 3.95 -13.07
C THR A 48 0.12 3.69 -11.85
N VAL A 49 -0.14 4.69 -11.01
CA VAL A 49 -0.88 4.50 -9.74
C VAL A 49 -2.27 3.89 -9.95
N ARG A 50 -2.91 4.16 -11.09
CA ARG A 50 -4.23 3.61 -11.42
C ARG A 50 -4.16 2.11 -11.74
N SER A 51 -3.20 1.68 -12.58
CA SER A 51 -3.01 0.27 -12.94
C SER A 51 -2.55 -0.56 -11.73
N ILE A 52 -1.72 0.03 -10.87
CA ILE A 52 -1.26 -0.59 -9.63
C ILE A 52 -2.42 -0.77 -8.65
N ARG A 53 -3.20 0.27 -8.35
CA ARG A 53 -4.32 0.19 -7.41
C ARG A 53 -5.44 -0.77 -7.85
N ALA A 54 -5.61 -0.98 -9.15
CA ALA A 54 -6.55 -1.98 -9.67
C ALA A 54 -6.19 -3.43 -9.27
N ARG A 55 -4.94 -3.68 -8.86
CA ARG A 55 -4.44 -5.02 -8.47
C ARG A 55 -4.08 -5.12 -6.98
N VAL A 56 -4.16 -4.02 -6.23
CA VAL A 56 -3.77 -3.97 -4.82
C VAL A 56 -4.99 -3.64 -3.96
N GLY A 57 -5.48 -4.63 -3.22
CA GLY A 57 -6.43 -4.41 -2.14
C GLY A 57 -5.73 -3.86 -0.90
N LEU A 58 -6.38 -2.94 -0.19
CA LEU A 58 -5.93 -2.41 1.09
C LEU A 58 -7.09 -2.46 2.08
N LEU A 59 -6.86 -3.13 3.21
CA LEU A 59 -7.77 -3.14 4.36
C LEU A 59 -7.20 -2.22 5.44
N PHE A 60 -8.02 -1.29 5.90
CA PHE A 60 -7.64 -0.32 6.91
C PHE A 60 -7.80 -0.91 8.30
N SER A 61 -7.13 -0.31 9.29
CA SER A 61 -7.22 -0.78 10.68
C SER A 61 -8.63 -0.66 11.24
N ASN A 62 -9.38 0.37 10.81
CA ASN A 62 -10.79 0.51 11.08
C ASN A 62 -11.58 0.20 9.79
N PRO A 63 -12.32 -0.92 9.73
CA PRO A 63 -13.08 -1.27 8.54
C PRO A 63 -14.23 -0.29 8.25
N ASP A 64 -14.74 0.40 9.28
CA ASP A 64 -15.81 1.40 9.11
C ASP A 64 -15.38 2.57 8.21
N ASP A 65 -14.07 2.86 8.13
CA ASP A 65 -13.52 3.90 7.25
C ASP A 65 -13.71 3.57 5.75
N GLN A 66 -14.06 2.32 5.42
CA GLN A 66 -14.24 1.84 4.04
C GLN A 66 -15.70 1.47 3.71
N LEU A 67 -16.60 1.54 4.69
CA LEU A 67 -18.02 1.27 4.49
C LEU A 67 -18.73 2.55 4.04
N PHE A 68 -19.52 2.46 2.97
CA PHE A 68 -20.37 3.55 2.50
C PHE A 68 -21.73 3.00 2.09
N SER A 69 -22.78 3.78 2.34
CA SER A 69 -24.16 3.46 1.92
C SER A 69 -24.56 4.45 0.83
N PRO A 70 -24.65 4.03 -0.45
CA PRO A 70 -25.24 4.88 -1.47
C PRO A 70 -26.75 5.00 -1.22
N THR A 71 -27.24 6.22 -1.03
CA THR A 71 -28.68 6.55 -1.05
C THR A 71 -29.22 6.56 -2.46
#